data_AF-A0A3M1NQN0-F1
#
_entry.id   AF-A0A3M1NQN0-F1
#
_cell.length_a   1.000
_cell.length_b   1.000
_cell.length_c   1.000
_cell.angle_alpha   90.00
_cell.angle_beta   90.00
_cell.angle_gamma   90.00
#
_symmetry.space_group_name_H-M   'P 1'
#
loop_
_entity.id
_entity.type
_entity.pdbx_description
1 polymer ?
#
loop_
_entity_poly.entity_id
_entity_poly.type
_entity_poly.pdbx_seq_one_letter_code
_entity_poly.pdbx_strand_id
1 'polypeptide(L)'
;QKVFEYMALSGKKQQITLQPGELAFTLCQVPVIYRRGEKPGITVTLSDGTEEKISGLLLSDQLSQLLFRRDGVIEKIAVTF
;
A
#
# COMPACT_ATOMS: atom_id res chain seq x y z
N GLN A 1 15.57 11.52 6.91
CA GLN A 1 14.27 10.91 6.61
C GLN A 1 14.20 10.72 5.10
N LYS A 2 13.78 9.54 4.59
CA LYS A 2 13.73 9.29 3.14
C LYS A 2 12.32 9.57 2.61
N VAL A 3 12.22 10.11 1.41
CA VAL A 3 10.95 10.36 0.73
C VAL A 3 10.87 9.43 -0.49
N PHE A 4 9.73 8.75 -0.63
CA PHE A 4 9.40 7.96 -1.80
C PHE A 4 8.43 8.74 -2.68
N GLU A 5 8.91 9.16 -3.86
CA GLU A 5 8.08 9.82 -4.87
C GLU A 5 7.53 8.79 -5.86
N TYR A 6 6.26 8.91 -6.22
CA TYR A 6 5.61 8.00 -7.18
C TYR A 6 4.54 8.71 -8.00
N MET A 7 4.10 8.06 -9.07
CA MET A 7 3.01 8.54 -9.93
C MET A 7 1.71 7.83 -9.57
N ALA A 8 0.75 8.57 -9.02
CA ALA A 8 -0.55 8.04 -8.68
C ALA A 8 -1.39 7.71 -9.93
N LEU A 9 -2.49 6.98 -9.75
CA LEU A 9 -3.43 6.67 -10.83
C LEU A 9 -4.05 7.92 -11.47
N SER A 10 -4.15 9.02 -10.72
CA SER A 10 -4.59 10.32 -11.24
C SER A 10 -3.58 11.00 -12.18
N GLY A 11 -2.40 10.42 -12.39
CA GLY A 11 -1.31 11.02 -13.16
C GLY A 11 -0.59 12.15 -12.42
N LYS A 12 -0.85 12.33 -11.12
CA LYS A 12 -0.18 13.30 -10.27
C LYS A 12 0.98 12.66 -9.52
N LYS A 13 2.08 13.40 -9.39
CA LYS A 13 3.17 13.03 -8.48
C LYS A 13 2.67 13.13 -7.04
N GLN A 14 2.94 12.11 -6.26
CA GLN A 14 2.70 12.08 -4.83
C GLN A 14 3.95 11.59 -4.11
N GLN A 15 3.99 11.81 -2.80
CA GLN A 15 5.14 11.49 -1.97
C GLN A 15 4.70 10.83 -0.67
N ILE A 16 5.50 9.86 -0.21
CA ILE A 16 5.36 9.21 1.09
C ILE A 16 6.66 9.39 1.86
N THR A 17 6.57 9.90 3.08
CA THR A 17 7.71 9.96 4.01
C THR A 17 7.90 8.59 4.65
N LEU A 18 9.08 8.00 4.46
CA LEU A 18 9.43 6.70 5.02
C LEU A 18 10.05 6.83 6.41
N GLN A 19 9.62 5.95 7.31
CA GLN A 19 10.25 5.76 8.61
C GLN A 19 11.54 4.92 8.47
N PRO A 20 12.46 5.00 9.46
CA PRO A 20 13.63 4.12 9.48
C PRO A 20 13.24 2.64 9.39
N GLY A 21 13.87 1.90 8.48
CA GLY A 21 13.59 0.48 8.26
C GLY A 21 12.44 0.19 7.29
N GLU A 22 11.79 1.22 6.74
CA GLU A 22 10.78 1.08 5.68
C GLU A 22 11.42 1.20 4.29
N LEU A 23 10.84 0.47 3.34
CA LEU A 23 11.02 0.68 1.91
C LEU A 23 9.64 0.85 1.26
N ALA A 24 9.59 1.49 0.11
CA ALA A 24 8.37 1.59 -0.66
C ALA A 24 8.61 1.36 -2.15
N PHE A 25 7.59 0.84 -2.80
CA PHE A 25 7.51 0.63 -4.24
C PHE A 25 6.05 0.83 -4.66
N THR A 26 5.76 0.68 -5.96
CA THR A 26 4.36 0.63 -6.43
C THR A 26 4.04 -0.71 -7.06
N LEU A 27 2.80 -1.14 -6.91
CA LEU A 27 2.20 -2.24 -7.65
C LEU A 27 0.87 -1.75 -8.21
N CYS A 28 0.66 -1.87 -9.52
CA CYS A 28 -0.50 -1.27 -10.19
C CYS A 28 -0.68 0.23 -9.90
N GLN A 29 0.43 0.97 -9.70
CA GLN A 29 0.45 2.37 -9.25
C GLN A 29 -0.15 2.66 -7.87
N VAL A 30 -0.47 1.63 -7.10
CA VAL A 30 -0.76 1.75 -5.66
C VAL A 30 0.57 1.69 -4.90
N PRO A 31 0.86 2.64 -4.00
CA PRO A 31 2.05 2.58 -3.16
C PRO A 31 1.96 1.44 -2.16
N VAL A 32 3.03 0.65 -2.09
CA VAL A 32 3.23 -0.42 -1.12
C VAL A 32 4.37 -0.01 -0.19
N ILE A 33 4.09 0.12 1.10
CA ILE A 33 5.08 0.37 2.16
C ILE A 33 5.40 -0.97 2.82
N TYR A 34 6.67 -1.35 2.78
CA TYR A 34 7.15 -2.61 3.32
C TYR A 34 8.01 -2.33 4.56
N ARG A 35 7.70 -3.00 5.67
CA ARG A 35 8.38 -2.76 6.96
C ARG A 35 8.49 -4.05 7.77
N ARG A 36 9.49 -4.11 8.64
CA ARG A 36 9.66 -5.21 9.59
C ARG A 36 8.72 -5.02 10.79
N GLY A 37 8.15 -6.09 11.31
CA GLY A 37 7.41 -6.08 12.58
C GLY A 37 7.32 -7.45 13.23
N GLU A 38 6.59 -7.53 14.34
CA GLU A 38 6.54 -8.76 15.16
C GLU A 38 5.69 -9.88 14.52
N LYS A 39 4.66 -9.51 13.75
CA LYS A 39 3.73 -10.45 13.13
C LYS A 39 3.49 -10.06 11.67
N PRO A 40 3.49 -11.05 10.75
CA PRO A 40 3.14 -10.79 9.36
C PRO A 40 1.71 -10.28 9.23
N GLY A 41 1.51 -9.22 8.44
CA GLY A 41 0.19 -8.63 8.25
C GLY A 41 0.17 -7.61 7.13
N ILE A 42 -1.03 -7.38 6.60
CA ILE A 42 -1.30 -6.36 5.59
C ILE A 42 -2.34 -5.38 6.13
N THR A 43 -2.15 -4.09 5.88
CA THR A 43 -3.17 -3.05 6.06
C THR A 43 -3.41 -2.38 4.72
N VAL A 44 -4.64 -2.46 4.23
CA VAL A 44 -5.08 -1.79 3.01
C VAL A 44 -5.86 -0.54 3.40
N THR A 45 -5.38 0.63 3.01
CA THR A 45 -6.12 1.89 3.14
C THR A 45 -6.90 2.13 1.85
N LEU A 46 -8.22 2.26 1.99
CA LEU A 46 -9.13 2.58 0.89
C LEU A 46 -9.23 4.10 0.69
N SER A 47 -9.68 4.53 -0.49
CA SER A 47 -9.78 5.94 -0.86
C SER A 47 -10.75 6.77 0.00
N ASP A 48 -11.64 6.12 0.74
CA ASP A 48 -12.55 6.75 1.70
C ASP A 48 -11.93 6.89 3.11
N GLY A 49 -10.69 6.42 3.29
CA GLY A 49 -9.97 6.40 4.56
C GLY A 49 -10.22 5.14 5.41
N THR A 50 -11.07 4.22 4.98
CA THR A 50 -11.30 2.95 5.68
C THR A 50 -10.06 2.05 5.59
N GLU A 51 -9.78 1.31 6.65
CA GLU A 51 -8.68 0.34 6.68
C GLU A 51 -9.18 -1.10 6.80
N GLU A 52 -8.70 -1.97 5.91
CA GLU A 52 -8.83 -3.42 6.05
C GLU A 52 -7.53 -4.03 6.56
N LYS A 53 -7.62 -4.80 7.66
CA LYS A 53 -6.46 -5.45 8.29
C LYS A 53 -6.52 -6.96 8.09
N ILE A 54 -5.45 -7.50 7.55
CA ILE A 54 -5.31 -8.92 7.23
C ILE A 54 -4.16 -9.51 8.03
N SER A 55 -4.41 -10.65 8.67
CA SER A 55 -3.36 -11.46 9.28
C SER A 55 -2.65 -12.29 8.21
N GLY A 56 -1.31 -12.29 8.21
CA GLY A 56 -0.52 -12.95 7.17
C GLY A 56 -0.26 -12.06 5.95
N LEU A 57 0.26 -12.66 4.88
CA LEU A 57 0.81 -11.96 3.71
C LEU A 57 0.03 -12.23 2.42
N LEU A 58 -1.24 -12.59 2.53
CA LEU A 58 -2.11 -12.90 1.40
C LEU A 58 -3.31 -11.96 1.38
N LEU A 59 -3.45 -11.19 0.30
CA LEU A 59 -4.67 -10.43 0.05
C LEU A 59 -5.83 -11.38 -0.28
N SER A 60 -7.05 -10.96 0.05
CA SER A 60 -8.24 -11.64 -0.46
C SER A 60 -8.35 -11.50 -1.97
N ASP A 61 -9.11 -12.39 -2.61
CA ASP A 61 -9.39 -12.28 -4.04
C ASP A 61 -10.07 -10.96 -4.39
N GLN A 62 -10.94 -10.47 -3.51
CA GLN A 62 -11.64 -9.19 -3.68
C GLN A 62 -10.66 -8.01 -3.70
N LEU A 63 -9.76 -7.92 -2.71
CA LEU A 63 -8.76 -6.83 -2.65
C LEU A 63 -7.75 -6.92 -3.80
N SER A 64 -7.36 -8.13 -4.18
CA SER A 64 -6.49 -8.36 -5.33
C SER A 64 -7.13 -7.86 -6.63
N GLN A 65 -8.43 -8.13 -6.84
CA GLN A 65 -9.16 -7.64 -8.00
C GLN A 65 -9.24 -6.10 -8.04
N LEU A 66 -9.51 -5.45 -6.91
CA LEU A 66 -9.51 -3.98 -6.83
C LEU A 66 -8.13 -3.41 -7.20
N LEU A 67 -7.05 -4.00 -6.68
CA LEU A 67 -5.68 -3.60 -7.02
C LEU A 67 -5.39 -3.73 -8.53
N PHE A 68 -5.78 -4.85 -9.13
CA PHE A 68 -5.51 -5.10 -10.56
C PHE A 68 -6.36 -4.23 -11.49
N ARG A 69 -7.59 -3.87 -11.08
CA ARG A 69 -8.48 -3.01 -11.87
C ARG A 69 -8.02 -1.56 -11.95
N ARG A 70 -7.15 -1.11 -11.04
CA ARG A 70 -6.64 0.27 -11.01
C ARG A 70 -7.78 1.30 -10.98
N ASP A 71 -8.86 0.96 -10.29
CA ASP A 71 -10.08 1.78 -10.19
C ASP A 71 -9.97 2.90 -9.14
N GLY A 72 -8.85 2.97 -8.42
CA GLY A 72 -8.57 3.99 -7.42
C GLY A 72 -9.19 3.72 -6.05
N VAL A 73 -9.86 2.58 -5.85
CA VAL A 73 -10.47 2.22 -4.56
C VAL A 73 -9.41 1.97 -3.49
N ILE A 74 -8.29 1.34 -3.85
CA ILE A 74 -7.15 1.15 -2.94
C ILE A 74 -6.22 2.35 -3.06
N GLU A 75 -6.06 3.09 -1.96
CA GLU A 75 -5.14 4.22 -1.88
C GLU A 75 -3.71 3.76 -1.59
N LYS A 76 -3.54 2.81 -0.66
CA LYS A 76 -2.22 2.41 -0.15
C LYS A 76 -2.26 1.03 0.48
N ILE A 77 -1.14 0.32 0.39
CA ILE A 77 -0.94 -0.96 1.08
C ILE A 77 0.28 -0.84 2.00
N ALA A 78 0.14 -1.23 3.25
CA ALA A 78 1.25 -1.41 4.17
C ALA A 78 1.40 -2.91 4.49
N VAL A 79 2.62 -3.43 4.33
CA VAL A 79 2.94 -4.83 4.63
C VAL A 79 3.97 -4.87 5.75
N THR A 80 3.64 -5.62 6.79
CA THR A 80 4.53 -5.94 7.90
C THR A 80 4.99 -7.38 7.74
N PHE A 81 6.30 -7.62 7.83
CA PHE A 81 6.91 -8.96 7.75
C PHE A 81 7.88 -9.21 8.90
#